data_AF-A0A7L1XLB8-F1
#
_entry.id   AF-A0A7L1XLB8-F1
#
_cell.length_a   1.000
_cell.length_b   1.000
_cell.length_c   1.000
_cell.angle_alpha   90.00
_cell.angle_beta   90.00
_cell.angle_gamma   90.00
#
_symmetry.space_group_name_H-M   'P 1'
#
loop_
_entity.id
_entity.type
_entity.pdbx_description
1 polymer ?
#
loop_
_entity_poly.entity_id
_entity_poly.type
_entity_poly.pdbx_seq_one_letter_code
_entity_poly.pdbx_strand_id
1 'polypeptide(L)' 'MSTPSANRALWLPDGFHVLLEGLALAVLRAQPADVVAFAAQHFQTMLEQRDGSSADPAAQGAQQQD' A
#
# COMPACT_ATOMS: atom_id res chain seq x y z
N MET A 1 -16.87 23.81 -19.98
CA MET A 1 -17.69 22.63 -20.37
C MET A 1 -16.77 21.63 -21.08
N SER A 2 -16.84 20.35 -20.69
CA SER A 2 -16.07 19.17 -21.16
C SER A 2 -14.58 19.06 -20.83
N THR A 3 -14.23 18.09 -19.98
CA THR A 3 -13.45 16.94 -20.46
C THR A 3 -14.20 15.65 -20.08
N PRO A 4 -14.16 14.63 -20.96
CA PRO A 4 -15.02 13.45 -20.88
C PRO A 4 -14.70 12.62 -19.63
N SER A 5 -15.77 12.08 -19.03
CA SER A 5 -15.72 11.06 -17.99
C SER A 5 -14.64 10.05 -18.32
N ALA A 6 -13.67 9.86 -17.42
CA ALA A 6 -12.71 8.77 -17.50
C ALA A 6 -13.48 7.45 -17.35
N ASN A 7 -14.10 7.00 -18.44
CA ASN A 7 -14.69 5.69 -18.61
C ASN A 7 -13.58 4.66 -18.87
N ARG A 8 -12.71 4.53 -17.88
CA ARG A 8 -11.97 3.32 -17.62
C ARG A 8 -12.10 3.22 -16.12
N ALA A 9 -13.04 2.42 -15.65
CA ALA A 9 -13.23 2.20 -14.22
C ALA A 9 -11.84 1.95 -13.63
N LEU A 10 -11.31 2.92 -12.90
CA LEU A 10 -10.03 2.79 -12.21
C LEU A 10 -10.33 1.84 -11.06
N TRP A 11 -10.26 0.55 -11.36
CA TRP A 11 -10.42 -0.49 -10.37
C TRP A 11 -9.20 -0.40 -9.46
N LEU A 12 -9.47 0.01 -8.24
CA LEU A 12 -8.49 0.01 -7.18
C LEU A 12 -8.31 -1.45 -6.74
N PRO A 13 -7.09 -2.02 -6.80
CA PRO A 13 -6.87 -3.36 -6.29
C PRO A 13 -7.29 -3.46 -4.83
N ASP A 14 -7.88 -4.58 -4.46
CA ASP A 14 -8.16 -4.90 -3.06
C ASP A 14 -6.87 -4.82 -2.23
N GLY A 15 -6.97 -4.25 -1.03
CA GLY A 15 -5.83 -4.02 -0.15
C GLY A 15 -4.97 -2.78 -0.47
N PHE A 16 -5.20 -2.05 -1.58
CA PHE A 16 -4.45 -0.83 -1.86
C PHE A 16 -4.66 0.26 -0.79
N HIS A 17 -5.88 0.41 -0.30
CA HIS A 17 -6.19 1.35 0.79
C HIS A 17 -5.44 1.00 2.07
N VAL A 18 -5.32 -0.29 2.40
CA VAL A 18 -4.57 -0.78 3.57
C VAL A 18 -3.09 -0.42 3.47
N LEU A 19 -2.49 -0.58 2.27
CA LEU A 19 -1.10 -0.20 2.03
C LEU A 19 -0.86 1.30 2.25
N LEU A 20 -1.77 2.15 1.77
CA LEU A 20 -1.68 3.60 1.97
C LEU A 20 -1.93 4.02 3.41
N GLU A 21 -2.87 3.36 4.10
CA GLU A 21 -3.14 3.61 5.51
C GLU A 21 -1.92 3.26 6.38
N GLY A 22 -1.29 2.11 6.12
CA GLY A 22 -0.06 1.70 6.79
C GLY A 22 1.07 2.74 6.64
N LEU A 23 1.28 3.22 5.41
CA LEU A 23 2.24 4.29 5.14
C LEU A 23 1.87 5.59 5.87
N ALA A 24 0.60 6.02 5.79
CA ALA A 24 0.15 7.27 6.42
C ALA A 24 0.36 7.24 7.94
N LEU A 25 0.04 6.12 8.59
CA LEU A 25 0.29 5.94 10.02
C LEU A 25 1.78 5.90 10.34
N ALA A 26 2.62 5.29 9.50
CA ALA A 26 4.06 5.28 9.67
C ALA A 26 4.67 6.69 9.57
N VAL A 27 4.20 7.51 8.61
CA VAL A 27 4.60 8.91 8.45
C VAL A 27 4.17 9.75 9.65
N LEU A 28 2.92 9.60 10.12
CA LEU A 28 2.42 10.33 11.28
C LEU A 28 3.22 10.05 12.56
N ARG A 29 3.72 8.82 12.73
CA ARG A 29 4.54 8.40 13.87
C ARG A 29 5.99 8.89 13.76
N ALA A 30 6.61 8.76 12.59
CA ALA A 30 8.01 9.08 12.40
C ALA A 30 8.27 10.58 12.15
N GLN A 31 7.26 11.34 11.71
CA GLN A 31 7.37 12.75 11.32
C GLN A 31 8.64 13.04 10.48
N PRO A 32 8.84 12.32 9.36
CA PRO A 32 10.05 12.46 8.57
C PRO A 32 10.08 13.82 7.84
N ALA A 33 11.28 14.39 7.69
CA ALA A 33 11.47 15.61 6.89
C ALA A 33 11.26 15.35 5.38
N ASP A 34 11.56 14.13 4.91
CA ASP A 34 11.33 13.70 3.53
C ASP A 34 10.39 12.50 3.51
N VAL A 35 9.13 12.78 3.16
CA VAL A 35 8.06 11.78 3.10
C VAL A 35 8.26 10.80 1.95
N VAL A 36 8.83 11.24 0.83
CA VAL A 36 9.00 10.41 -0.37
C VAL A 36 10.10 9.39 -0.15
N ALA A 37 11.24 9.83 0.38
CA ALA A 37 12.33 8.94 0.76
C ALA A 37 11.89 7.93 1.83
N PHE A 38 11.15 8.39 2.85
CA PHE A 38 10.60 7.52 3.88
C PHE A 38 9.63 6.48 3.30
N ALA A 39 8.74 6.88 2.39
CA ALA A 39 7.81 5.95 1.75
C ALA A 39 8.53 4.87 0.95
N ALA A 40 9.57 5.24 0.18
CA ALA A 40 10.38 4.27 -0.56
C ALA A 40 11.04 3.25 0.36
N GLN A 41 11.62 3.70 1.49
CA GLN A 41 12.20 2.82 2.50
C GLN A 41 11.14 1.92 3.15
N HIS A 42 9.96 2.47 3.49
CA HIS A 42 8.87 1.74 4.10
C HIS A 42 8.38 0.58 3.20
N PHE A 43 8.17 0.84 1.90
CA PHE A 43 7.78 -0.20 0.94
C PHE A 43 8.91 -1.21 0.71
N GLN A 44 10.17 -0.77 0.67
CA GLN A 44 11.32 -1.67 0.55
C GLN A 44 11.38 -2.67 1.70
N THR A 45 11.21 -2.20 2.94
CA THR A 45 11.17 -3.06 4.13
C THR A 45 9.98 -4.03 4.12
N MET A 46 8.82 -3.62 3.58
CA MET A 46 7.69 -4.54 3.41
C MET A 46 7.95 -5.61 2.33
N LEU A 47 8.65 -5.25 1.24
CA LEU A 47 9.07 -6.20 0.20
C LEU A 47 10.06 -7.23 0.74
N GLU A 48 11.02 -6.80 1.56
CA GLU A 48 12.02 -7.68 2.19
C GLU A 48 11.38 -8.62 3.20
N GLN A 49 10.43 -8.14 4.01
CA GLN A 49 9.65 -9.00 4.91
C GLN A 49 8.86 -10.05 4.14
N ARG A 50 8.34 -9.71 2.95
CA ARG A 50 7.66 -10.66 2.08
C ARG A 50 8.62 -11.69 1.46
N ASP A 51 9.84 -11.30 1.14
CA ASP A 51 10.84 -12.22 0.57
C ASP A 51 11.44 -13.15 1.63
N GLY A 52 11.67 -12.63 2.84
CA GLY A 52 12.17 -13.41 3.98
C GLY A 52 11.11 -14.30 4.65
N SER A 53 9.83 -13.94 4.53
CA SER A 53 8.71 -14.79 4.93
C SER A 53 8.25 -15.60 3.73
N SER A 54 8.66 -16.86 3.62
CA SER A 54 8.26 -17.81 2.55
C SER A 54 6.74 -18.11 2.49
N ALA A 55 5.89 -17.27 3.10
CA ALA A 55 4.45 -17.36 3.11
C ALA A 55 3.86 -16.29 2.18
N ASP A 56 3.23 -16.75 1.11
CA ASP A 56 2.50 -15.93 0.14
C ASP A 56 1.45 -15.03 0.83
N PRO A 57 1.61 -13.69 0.84
CA PRO A 57 0.67 -12.79 1.52
C PRO A 57 -0.70 -12.72 0.83
N ALA A 58 -0.80 -13.22 -0.41
CA ALA A 58 -2.08 -13.41 -1.09
C ALA A 58 -3.00 -14.42 -0.35
N ALA A 59 -2.44 -15.38 0.37
CA ALA A 59 -3.21 -16.30 1.21
C ALA A 59 -3.73 -15.63 2.49
N GLN A 60 -2.99 -14.66 3.04
CA GLN A 60 -3.33 -13.99 4.31
C GLN A 60 -4.41 -12.90 4.14
N GLY A 61 -4.48 -12.24 2.98
CA GLY A 61 -5.55 -11.29 2.65
C GLY A 61 -6.90 -11.97 2.41
N ALA A 62 -6.90 -13.18 1.84
CA ALA A 62 -8.11 -13.96 1.61
C ALA A 62 -8.73 -14.56 2.90
N GLN A 63 -7.93 -14.73 3.96
CA GLN A 63 -8.41 -15.25 5.25
C GLN A 63 -9.07 -14.21 6.16
N GLN A 64 -8.97 -12.92 5.84
CA GLN A 64 -9.61 -11.83 6.61
C GLN A 64 -10.95 -11.37 6.01
N GLN A 65 -11.41 -12.03 4.95
CA GLN A 65 -12.74 -11.84 4.36
C GLN A 65 -13.63 -13.06 4.70
N ASP A 66 -13.99 -13.23 5.97
CA ASP A 66 -15.17 -14.01 6.42
C ASP A 66 -15.93 -13.21 7.50
#